data_AF-A0A537MR31-F1
#
_entry.id   AF-A0A537MR31-F1
#
_cell.length_a   1.000
_cell.length_b   1.000
_cell.length_c   1.000
_cell.angle_alpha   90.00
_cell.angle_beta   90.00
_cell.angle_gamma   90.00
#
_symmetry.space_group_name_H-M   'P 1'
#
loop_
_entity.id
_entity.type
_entity.pdbx_description
1 polymer ?
#
loop_
_entity_poly.entity_id
_entity_poly.type
_entity_poly.pdbx_seq_one_letter_code
_entity_poly.pdbx_strand_id
1 'polypeptide(L)'
;MRRQIQVKAINPKTADELAGFFRDVSYTLTDVRLGEAVPPIKFERVPDDLGNKDGGERKALFITALLPVILEVNQRVLAEREQLLFLRDKMQSGRDLSTFERLWLDQLADRYDTTADKLDELAKRVDIVPPSMAIAQSGIESGWGTS
;
A
#
# COMPACT_ATOMS: atom_id res chain seq x y z
N MET A 1 -0.38 18.74 -13.77
CA MET A 1 0.77 18.58 -12.84
C MET A 1 0.32 17.75 -11.66
N ARG A 2 0.65 16.45 -11.60
CA ARG A 2 0.42 15.65 -10.38
C ARG A 2 1.51 16.06 -9.39
N ARG A 3 1.16 16.82 -8.35
CA ARG A 3 2.07 17.17 -7.27
C ARG A 3 2.48 15.86 -6.61
N GLN A 4 3.73 15.42 -6.79
CA GLN A 4 4.29 14.38 -5.93
C GLN A 4 4.19 14.93 -4.52
N ILE A 5 3.26 14.39 -3.74
CA ILE A 5 3.20 14.69 -2.32
C ILE A 5 4.46 14.04 -1.77
N GLN A 6 5.46 14.85 -1.38
CA GLN A 6 6.64 14.34 -0.69
C GLN A 6 6.15 13.71 0.61
N VAL A 7 6.12 12.38 0.61
CA VAL A 7 5.81 11.60 1.79
C VAL A 7 6.97 11.80 2.76
N LYS A 8 6.74 12.59 3.82
CA LYS A 8 7.73 12.74 4.89
C LYS A 8 7.77 11.41 5.64
N ALA A 9 8.92 10.72 5.61
CA ALA A 9 9.14 9.57 6.45
C ALA A 9 9.17 10.03 7.92
N ILE A 10 8.37 9.38 8.76
CA ILE A 10 8.26 9.69 10.18
C ILE A 10 8.60 8.43 10.96
N ASN A 11 9.58 8.54 11.85
CA ASN A 11 10.06 7.45 12.67
C ASN A 11 9.87 7.83 14.15
N PRO A 12 8.64 7.66 14.69
CA PRO A 12 8.38 7.89 16.10
C PRO A 12 9.17 6.88 16.92
N LYS A 13 9.80 7.35 18.00
CA LYS A 13 10.60 6.50 18.88
C LYS A 13 9.74 5.74 19.88
N THR A 14 8.58 6.31 20.22
CA THR A 14 7.65 5.75 21.21
C THR A 14 6.22 5.74 20.68
N ALA A 15 5.39 4.87 21.26
CA ALA A 15 3.96 4.82 20.97
C ALA A 15 3.26 6.14 21.31
N ASP A 16 3.73 6.87 22.33
CA ASP A 16 3.21 8.19 22.69
C ASP A 16 3.56 9.27 21.67
N GLU A 17 4.77 9.24 21.10
CA GLU A 17 5.16 10.12 19.99
C GLU A 17 4.32 9.82 18.74
N LEU A 18 4.09 8.54 18.43
CA LEU A 18 3.22 8.12 17.33
C LEU A 18 1.78 8.63 17.53
N ALA A 19 1.23 8.42 18.73
CA ALA A 19 -0.12 8.88 19.07
C ALA A 19 -0.23 10.42 19.05
N GLY A 20 0.79 11.12 19.56
CA GLY A 20 0.90 12.57 19.51
C GLY A 20 0.90 13.10 18.10
N PHE A 21 1.73 12.49 17.23
CA PHE A 21 1.79 12.85 15.83
C PHE A 21 0.42 12.75 15.14
N PHE A 22 -0.32 11.66 15.36
CA PHE A 22 -1.66 11.51 14.78
C PHE A 22 -2.65 12.57 15.24
N ARG A 23 -2.57 12.99 16.51
CA ARG A 23 -3.37 14.11 17.01
C ARG A 23 -2.99 15.43 16.33
N ASP A 24 -1.69 15.69 16.17
CA ASP A 24 -1.18 16.93 15.57
C ASP A 24 -1.64 17.09 14.10
N VAL A 25 -1.75 15.99 13.37
CA VAL A 25 -2.26 15.98 11.98
C VAL A 25 -3.76 15.71 11.87
N SER A 26 -4.48 15.66 13.00
CA SER A 26 -5.93 15.38 13.05
C SER A 26 -6.33 14.12 12.27
N TYR A 27 -5.53 13.06 12.38
CA TYR A 27 -5.76 11.81 11.66
C TYR A 27 -6.33 10.74 12.59
N THR A 28 -7.61 10.42 12.41
CA THR A 28 -8.29 9.38 13.20
C THR A 28 -8.98 8.34 12.32
N LEU A 29 -9.05 7.09 12.80
CA LEU A 29 -9.77 6.01 12.10
C LEU A 29 -11.29 6.25 12.06
N THR A 30 -11.83 7.04 12.98
CA THR A 30 -13.25 7.41 12.98
C THR A 30 -13.56 8.28 11.76
N ASP A 31 -12.75 9.30 11.51
CA ASP A 31 -12.94 10.23 10.40
C ASP A 31 -12.78 9.52 9.06
N VAL A 32 -11.77 8.64 8.95
CA VAL A 32 -11.61 7.78 7.76
C VAL A 32 -12.83 6.91 7.51
N ARG A 33 -13.44 6.35 8.56
CA ARG A 33 -14.65 5.54 8.42
C ARG A 33 -15.86 6.38 7.96
N LEU A 34 -15.87 7.67 8.26
CA LEU A 34 -16.88 8.62 7.80
C LEU A 34 -16.62 9.14 6.38
N GLY A 35 -15.50 8.76 5.77
CA GLY A 35 -15.15 9.08 4.38
C GLY A 35 -14.07 10.14 4.22
N GLU A 36 -13.47 10.61 5.31
CA GLU A 36 -12.32 11.53 5.22
C GLU A 36 -11.11 10.86 4.58
N ALA A 37 -10.32 11.66 3.87
CA ALA A 37 -9.14 11.18 3.17
C ALA A 37 -8.05 10.73 4.14
N VAL A 38 -7.41 9.59 3.84
CA VAL A 38 -6.22 9.15 4.57
C VAL A 38 -5.03 10.02 4.17
N PRO A 39 -4.32 10.65 5.13
CA PRO A 39 -3.19 11.50 4.81
C PRO A 39 -2.01 10.67 4.27
N PRO A 40 -1.24 11.18 3.29
CA PRO A 40 -0.14 10.45 2.64
C PRO A 40 1.13 10.50 3.51
N ILE A 41 1.09 9.81 4.65
CA ILE A 41 2.16 9.76 5.64
C ILE A 41 2.74 8.35 5.65
N LYS A 42 4.06 8.24 5.70
CA LYS A 42 4.73 6.92 5.76
C LYS A 42 5.52 6.78 7.04
N PHE A 43 5.26 5.66 7.70
CA PHE A 43 6.05 5.16 8.81
C PHE A 43 6.86 3.97 8.30
N GLU A 44 8.17 3.96 8.58
CA GLU A 44 9.01 2.83 8.18
C GLU A 44 8.79 1.62 9.10
N ARG A 45 8.48 1.90 10.36
CA ARG A 45 8.16 0.92 11.40
C ARG A 45 7.25 1.54 12.45
N VAL A 46 6.54 0.69 13.19
CA VAL A 46 5.92 1.10 14.45
C VAL A 46 6.96 1.11 15.58
N PRO A 47 6.77 1.89 16.65
CA PRO A 47 7.67 1.92 17.81
C PRO A 47 7.79 0.57 18.52
N ASP A 48 8.96 0.28 19.09
CA ASP A 48 9.25 -0.97 19.83
C ASP A 48 8.41 -1.10 21.11
N ASP A 49 8.06 0.02 21.73
CA ASP A 49 7.26 0.07 22.96
C ASP A 49 5.75 -0.01 22.72
N LEU A 50 5.31 -0.19 21.46
CA LEU A 50 3.90 -0.32 21.11
C LEU A 50 3.21 -1.48 21.87
N GLY A 51 3.97 -2.53 22.16
CA GLY A 51 3.50 -3.66 22.97
C GLY A 51 3.06 -3.29 24.39
N ASN A 52 3.56 -2.17 24.94
CA ASN A 52 3.25 -1.69 26.28
C ASN A 52 1.88 -1.00 26.37
N LYS A 53 1.26 -0.68 25.22
CA LYS A 53 -0.08 -0.10 25.17
C LYS A 53 -1.16 -1.15 25.42
N ASP A 54 -2.33 -0.70 25.89
CA ASP A 54 -3.52 -1.54 25.97
C ASP A 54 -3.85 -2.15 24.59
N GLY A 55 -4.47 -3.32 24.59
CA GLY A 55 -4.79 -4.05 23.36
C GLY A 55 -5.65 -3.26 22.38
N GLY A 56 -6.55 -2.40 22.85
CA GLY A 56 -7.35 -1.52 22.00
C GLY A 56 -6.53 -0.38 21.39
N GLU A 57 -5.79 0.35 22.22
CA GLU A 57 -4.93 1.46 21.80
C GLU A 57 -3.83 0.99 20.84
N ARG A 58 -3.16 -0.13 21.16
CA ARG A 58 -2.15 -0.76 20.31
C ARG A 58 -2.67 -1.03 18.90
N LYS A 59 -3.82 -1.71 18.79
CA LYS A 59 -4.43 -2.01 17.49
C LYS A 59 -4.81 -0.74 16.75
N ALA A 60 -5.37 0.25 17.44
CA ALA A 60 -5.72 1.52 16.81
C ALA A 60 -4.49 2.22 16.24
N LEU A 61 -3.41 2.35 17.02
CA LEU A 61 -2.15 2.96 16.57
C LEU A 61 -1.52 2.18 15.40
N PHE A 62 -1.47 0.85 15.50
CA PHE A 62 -0.98 -0.02 14.45
C PHE A 62 -1.74 0.17 13.13
N ILE A 63 -3.08 0.09 13.18
CA ILE A 63 -3.95 0.27 12.00
C ILE A 63 -3.77 1.68 11.41
N THR A 64 -3.73 2.70 12.26
CA THR A 64 -3.59 4.11 11.83
C THR A 64 -2.26 4.31 11.12
N ALA A 65 -1.17 3.73 11.61
CA ALA A 65 0.16 3.80 10.99
C ALA A 65 0.24 3.04 9.66
N LEU A 66 -0.42 1.88 9.55
CA LEU A 66 -0.28 0.97 8.40
C LEU A 66 -1.18 1.35 7.22
N LEU A 67 -2.38 1.89 7.50
CA LEU A 67 -3.38 2.18 6.48
C LEU A 67 -2.87 3.09 5.34
N PRO A 68 -2.16 4.21 5.58
CA PRO A 68 -1.63 5.04 4.51
C PRO A 68 -0.67 4.29 3.59
N VAL A 69 0.20 3.45 4.16
CA VAL A 69 1.20 2.68 3.41
C VAL A 69 0.52 1.64 2.52
N ILE A 70 -0.49 0.95 3.04
CA ILE A 70 -1.28 -0.03 2.27
C ILE A 70 -2.01 0.64 1.11
N LEU A 71 -2.62 1.80 1.35
CA LEU A 71 -3.31 2.55 0.29
C LEU A 71 -2.33 3.05 -0.77
N GLU A 72 -1.14 3.50 -0.39
CA GLU A 72 -0.09 3.90 -1.33
C GLU A 72 0.34 2.72 -2.22
N VAL A 73 0.59 1.55 -1.64
CA VAL A 73 0.94 0.35 -2.41
C VAL A 73 -0.18 -0.05 -3.36
N ASN A 74 -1.43 -0.06 -2.89
CA ASN A 74 -2.59 -0.37 -3.73
C ASN A 74 -2.74 0.62 -4.91
N GLN A 75 -2.47 1.91 -4.70
CA GLN A 75 -2.48 2.90 -5.79
C GLN A 75 -1.42 2.60 -6.85
N ARG A 76 -0.23 2.14 -6.45
CA ARG A 76 0.83 1.73 -7.40
C ARG A 76 0.40 0.48 -8.18
N VAL A 77 -0.14 -0.52 -7.50
CA VAL A 77 -0.65 -1.74 -8.14
C VAL A 77 -1.78 -1.43 -9.13
N LEU A 78 -2.69 -0.51 -8.80
CA LEU A 78 -3.73 -0.07 -9.75
C LEU A 78 -3.16 0.61 -10.99
N ALA A 79 -2.13 1.45 -10.83
CA ALA A 79 -1.47 2.09 -11.97
C ALA A 79 -0.75 1.06 -12.86
N GLU A 80 -0.12 0.04 -12.26
CA GLU A 80 0.47 -1.08 -12.98
C GLU A 80 -0.60 -1.91 -13.71
N ARG A 81 -1.73 -2.18 -13.06
CA ARG A 81 -2.87 -2.87 -13.64
C ARG A 81 -3.44 -2.12 -14.85
N GLU A 82 -3.61 -0.80 -14.73
CA GLU A 82 -4.09 0.05 -15.83
C GLU A 82 -3.17 -0.04 -17.05
N GLN A 83 -1.85 0.10 -16.82
CA GLN A 83 -0.85 -0.02 -17.89
C GLN A 83 -0.84 -1.42 -18.50
N LEU A 84 -0.95 -2.48 -17.69
CA LEU A 84 -1.02 -3.86 -18.17
C LEU A 84 -2.24 -4.08 -19.09
N LEU A 85 -3.42 -3.62 -18.67
CA LEU A 85 -4.64 -3.75 -19.46
C LEU A 85 -4.55 -2.96 -20.77
N PHE A 86 -3.96 -1.76 -20.74
CA PHE A 86 -3.69 -0.99 -21.94
C PHE A 86 -2.77 -1.74 -22.93
N LEU A 87 -1.68 -2.36 -22.45
CA LEU A 87 -0.79 -3.15 -23.30
C LEU A 87 -1.47 -4.40 -23.85
N ARG A 88 -2.30 -5.07 -23.04
CA ARG A 88 -3.08 -6.22 -23.47
C ARG A 88 -4.01 -5.85 -24.62
N ASP A 89 -4.77 -4.76 -24.48
CA ASP A 89 -5.71 -4.30 -25.51
C ASP A 89 -4.98 -3.84 -26.77
N LYS A 90 -3.79 -3.21 -26.62
CA LYS A 90 -2.91 -2.85 -27.74
C LYS A 90 -2.48 -4.09 -28.53
N MET A 91 -2.03 -5.15 -27.86
CA MET A 91 -1.65 -6.41 -28.51
C MET A 91 -2.85 -7.11 -29.18
N GLN A 92 -4.01 -7.13 -28.52
CA GLN A 92 -5.24 -7.70 -29.08
C GLN A 92 -5.71 -6.95 -30.34
N SER A 93 -5.43 -5.65 -30.43
CA SER A 93 -5.68 -4.84 -31.62
C SER A 93 -4.66 -5.03 -32.77
N GLY A 94 -3.72 -5.97 -32.63
CA GLY A 94 -2.68 -6.26 -33.64
C GLY A 94 -1.56 -5.21 -33.70
N ARG A 95 -1.41 -4.38 -32.68
CA ARG A 95 -0.34 -3.37 -32.60
C ARG A 95 0.85 -3.90 -31.82
N ASP A 96 2.04 -3.70 -32.37
CA ASP A 96 3.29 -4.10 -31.72
C ASP A 96 3.62 -3.24 -30.50
N LEU A 97 4.18 -3.88 -29.48
CA LEU A 97 4.79 -3.20 -28.34
C LEU A 97 6.13 -2.58 -28.74
N SER A 98 6.39 -1.37 -28.29
CA SER A 98 7.72 -0.77 -28.31
C SER A 98 8.67 -1.54 -27.40
N THR A 99 9.97 -1.35 -27.59
CA THR A 99 11.01 -1.95 -26.74
C THR A 99 10.81 -1.64 -25.26
N PHE A 100 10.42 -0.40 -24.92
CA PHE A 100 10.17 0.01 -23.53
C PHE A 100 8.92 -0.66 -22.94
N GLU A 101 7.84 -0.77 -23.71
CA GLU A 101 6.62 -1.46 -23.26
C GLU A 101 6.87 -2.96 -23.05
N ARG A 102 7.65 -3.59 -23.93
CA ARG A 102 8.05 -4.99 -23.79
C ARG A 102 8.89 -5.21 -22.54
N LEU A 103 9.93 -4.39 -22.34
CA LEU A 103 10.78 -4.46 -21.14
C LEU A 103 9.98 -4.24 -19.85
N TRP A 104 9.05 -3.28 -19.86
CA TRP A 104 8.19 -3.02 -18.71
C TRP A 104 7.28 -4.22 -18.41
N LEU A 105 6.69 -4.84 -19.44
CA LEU A 105 5.83 -6.01 -19.30
C LEU A 105 6.60 -7.23 -18.79
N ASP A 106 7.81 -7.46 -19.30
CA ASP A 106 8.69 -8.54 -18.84
C ASP A 106 9.03 -8.35 -17.34
N GLN A 107 9.43 -7.15 -16.93
CA GLN A 107 9.71 -6.83 -15.53
C GLN A 107 8.49 -6.98 -14.61
N LEU A 108 7.30 -6.63 -15.11
CA LEU A 108 6.07 -6.83 -14.36
C LEU A 108 5.77 -8.32 -14.21
N ALA A 109 5.90 -9.11 -15.29
CA ALA A 109 5.68 -10.55 -15.26
C ALA A 109 6.63 -11.25 -14.28
N ASP A 110 7.92 -10.89 -14.30
CA ASP A 110 8.93 -11.43 -13.39
C ASP A 110 8.58 -11.14 -11.92
N ARG A 111 8.15 -9.91 -11.60
CA ARG A 111 7.77 -9.53 -10.22
C ARG A 111 6.59 -10.31 -9.68
N TYR A 112 5.69 -10.73 -10.56
CA TYR A 112 4.51 -11.51 -10.21
C TYR A 112 4.70 -13.00 -10.51
N ASP A 113 5.95 -13.49 -10.62
CA ASP A 113 6.31 -14.89 -10.82
C ASP A 113 5.55 -15.57 -11.98
N THR A 114 5.47 -14.88 -13.12
CA THR A 114 4.84 -15.37 -14.35
C THR A 114 5.65 -14.92 -15.57
N THR A 115 5.08 -15.05 -16.78
CA THR A 115 5.72 -14.69 -18.05
C THR A 115 4.84 -13.74 -18.86
N ALA A 116 5.46 -12.87 -19.67
CA ALA A 116 4.78 -11.80 -20.41
C ALA A 116 3.78 -12.29 -21.47
N ASP A 117 3.89 -13.55 -21.91
CA ASP A 117 2.93 -14.21 -22.80
C ASP A 117 1.62 -14.61 -22.10
N LYS A 118 1.61 -14.70 -20.76
CA LYS A 118 0.44 -15.09 -19.97
C LYS A 118 -0.34 -13.89 -19.43
N LEU A 119 -0.74 -12.99 -20.34
CA LEU A 119 -1.40 -11.72 -19.99
C LEU A 119 -2.64 -11.87 -19.12
N ASP A 120 -3.48 -12.89 -19.35
CA ASP A 120 -4.69 -13.10 -18.56
C ASP A 120 -4.40 -13.65 -17.15
N GLU A 121 -3.29 -14.37 -16.98
CA GLU A 121 -2.82 -14.77 -15.65
C GLU A 121 -2.23 -13.58 -14.92
N LEU A 122 -1.39 -12.79 -15.60
CA LEU A 122 -0.82 -11.57 -15.04
C LEU A 122 -1.93 -10.59 -14.63
N ALA A 123 -2.97 -10.42 -15.44
CA ALA A 123 -4.13 -9.58 -15.10
C ALA A 123 -4.96 -10.11 -13.92
N LYS A 124 -4.85 -11.39 -13.54
CA LYS A 124 -5.46 -11.91 -12.30
C LYS A 124 -4.58 -11.67 -11.08
N ARG A 125 -3.25 -11.62 -11.25
CA ARG A 125 -2.28 -11.43 -10.16
C ARG A 125 -2.04 -9.96 -9.81
N VAL A 126 -2.03 -9.07 -10.80
CA VAL A 126 -1.80 -7.63 -10.62
C VAL A 126 -3.10 -6.94 -10.17
N ASP A 127 -3.48 -7.17 -8.93
CA ASP A 127 -4.66 -6.55 -8.32
C ASP A 127 -4.39 -6.15 -6.87
N ILE A 128 -5.21 -5.24 -6.37
CA ILE A 128 -5.08 -4.73 -5.01
C ILE A 128 -5.46 -5.79 -3.98
N VAL A 129 -4.85 -5.68 -2.80
CA VAL A 129 -5.32 -6.40 -1.62
C VAL A 129 -6.26 -5.47 -0.85
N PRO A 130 -7.49 -5.90 -0.49
CA PRO A 130 -8.38 -5.08 0.33
C PRO A 130 -7.66 -4.60 1.60
N PRO A 131 -7.71 -3.29 1.94
CA PRO A 131 -6.94 -2.76 3.06
C PRO A 131 -7.20 -3.48 4.39
N SER A 132 -8.46 -3.85 4.66
CA SER A 132 -8.83 -4.61 5.85
C SER A 132 -8.15 -5.99 5.91
N MET A 133 -8.00 -6.67 4.78
CA MET A 133 -7.34 -7.97 4.68
C MET A 133 -5.83 -7.84 4.91
N ALA A 134 -5.19 -6.86 4.26
CA ALA A 134 -3.78 -6.58 4.45
C ALA A 134 -3.47 -6.25 5.92
N ILE A 135 -4.27 -5.38 6.54
CA ILE A 135 -4.14 -5.02 7.97
C ILE A 135 -4.32 -6.23 8.87
N ALA A 136 -5.31 -7.09 8.60
CA ALA A 136 -5.55 -8.28 9.40
C ALA A 136 -4.37 -9.25 9.35
N GLN A 137 -3.83 -9.52 8.15
CA GLN A 137 -2.65 -10.36 7.98
C GLN A 137 -1.43 -9.77 8.68
N SER A 138 -1.12 -8.50 8.43
CA SER A 138 -0.01 -7.81 9.10
C SER A 138 -0.15 -7.82 10.62
N GLY A 139 -1.36 -7.65 11.15
CA GLY A 139 -1.63 -7.72 12.58
C GLY A 139 -1.41 -9.13 13.16
N ILE A 140 -1.84 -10.18 12.46
CA ILE A 140 -1.65 -11.57 12.89
C ILE A 140 -0.17 -11.94 12.88
N GLU A 141 0.54 -11.64 11.79
CA GLU A 141 1.95 -12.02 11.61
C GLU A 141 2.90 -11.26 12.52
N SER A 142 2.62 -9.97 12.78
CA SER A 142 3.47 -9.12 13.64
C SER A 142 3.03 -9.07 15.11
N GLY A 143 1.98 -9.80 15.50
CA GLY A 143 1.39 -9.67 16.84
C GLY A 143 0.79 -8.28 17.12
N TRP A 144 0.39 -7.55 16.07
CA TRP A 144 -0.01 -6.14 16.10
C TRP A 144 1.14 -5.20 16.45
N GLY A 145 2.33 -5.47 15.88
CA GLY A 145 3.53 -4.65 16.05
C GLY A 145 4.35 -4.97 17.30
N THR A 146 4.29 -6.20 17.79
CA THR A 146 5.04 -6.67 18.96
C THR A 146 6.12 -7.71 18.64
N SER A 147 6.07 -8.30 17.45
CA SER A 147 7.08 -9.24 16.92
C SER A 147 8.31 -8.54 16.36
#